data_AF-A0A2E9VG10-F1
#
_entry.id   AF-A0A2E9VG10-F1
#
_cell.length_a   1.000
_cell.length_b   1.000
_cell.length_c   1.000
_cell.angle_alpha   90.00
_cell.angle_beta   90.00
_cell.angle_gamma   90.00
#
_symmetry.space_group_name_H-M   'P 1'
#
loop_
_entity.id
_entity.type
_entity.pdbx_description
1 polymer ?
#
loop_
_entity_poly.entity_id
_entity_poly.type
_entity_poly.pdbx_seq_one_letter_code
_entity_poly.pdbx_strand_id
1 'polypeptide(L)' 'MEVKVSPGQWISAMSAQLEAASDGDCFLLPSHIHLHAFEIARQSMTVPKSVTVEVILCQE' A
#
# COMPACT_ATOMS: atom_id res chain seq x y z
N MET A 1 6.40 -9.76 -4.45
CA MET A 1 5.07 -10.24 -4.89
C MET A 1 4.17 -9.02 -5.08
N GLU A 2 2.98 -9.18 -5.65
CA GLU A 2 2.04 -8.08 -5.92
C GLU A 2 0.92 -8.08 -4.87
N VAL A 3 0.73 -6.95 -4.17
CA VAL A 3 -0.27 -6.77 -3.13
C VAL A 3 -1.36 -5.84 -3.65
N LYS A 4 -2.52 -6.39 -3.99
CA LYS A 4 -3.65 -5.62 -4.54
C LYS A 4 -4.50 -5.02 -3.43
N VAL A 5 -4.52 -3.69 -3.36
CA VAL A 5 -5.37 -2.96 -2.42
C VAL A 5 -6.74 -2.73 -3.06
N SER A 6 -7.79 -3.12 -2.35
CA SER A 6 -9.18 -2.85 -2.77
C SER A 6 -9.68 -1.53 -2.20
N PRO A 7 -10.68 -0.86 -2.80
CA PRO A 7 -11.17 0.45 -2.35
C PRO A 7 -11.75 0.48 -0.91
N GLY A 8 -12.09 -0.68 -0.34
CA GLY A 8 -12.48 -0.82 1.06
C GLY A 8 -11.31 -1.05 2.03
N GLN A 9 -10.08 -1.15 1.53
CA GLN A 9 -8.86 -1.38 2.32
C GLN A 9 -8.13 -0.05 2.49
N TRP A 10 -8.21 0.52 3.69
CA TRP A 10 -7.64 1.82 4.03
C TRP A 10 -6.40 1.64 4.93
N ILE A 11 -6.01 2.67 5.67
CA ILE A 11 -4.80 2.74 6.50
C ILE A 11 -4.62 1.48 7.37
N SER A 12 -5.64 1.07 8.13
CA SER A 12 -5.51 -0.08 9.05
C SER A 12 -5.18 -1.39 8.32
N ALA A 13 -5.80 -1.62 7.17
CA ALA A 13 -5.55 -2.81 6.38
C ALA A 13 -4.24 -2.73 5.58
N MET A 14 -3.86 -1.53 5.14
CA MET A 14 -2.55 -1.27 4.52
C MET A 14 -1.41 -1.48 5.51
N SER A 15 -1.54 -1.01 6.75
CA SER A 15 -0.54 -1.24 7.79
C SER A 15 -0.34 -2.73 8.05
N ALA A 16 -1.42 -3.51 8.21
CA ALA A 16 -1.32 -4.95 8.38
C ALA A 16 -0.65 -5.64 7.17
N GLN A 17 -0.96 -5.21 5.94
CA GLN A 17 -0.31 -5.73 4.74
C GLN A 17 1.15 -5.30 4.62
N LEU A 18 1.51 -4.08 5.03
CA LEU A 18 2.88 -3.57 5.09
C LEU A 18 3.72 -4.31 6.14
N GLU A 19 3.13 -4.67 7.28
CA GLU A 19 3.77 -5.50 8.31
C GLU A 19 4.03 -6.92 7.80
N ALA A 20 3.10 -7.49 7.04
CA ALA A 20 3.25 -8.80 6.41
C ALA A 20 4.13 -8.78 5.13
N ALA A 21 4.27 -7.63 4.47
CA ALA A 21 5.03 -7.49 3.23
C ALA A 21 6.53 -7.66 3.47
N SER A 22 7.21 -8.22 2.48
CA SER A 22 8.66 -8.37 2.42
C SER A 22 9.30 -7.28 1.57
N ASP A 23 10.60 -7.10 1.75
CA ASP A 23 11.38 -6.22 0.88
C ASP A 23 11.30 -6.68 -0.58
N GLY A 24 10.93 -5.76 -1.46
CA GLY A 24 10.67 -6.01 -2.89
C GLY A 24 9.20 -6.27 -3.24
N ASP A 25 8.27 -6.22 -2.29
CA ASP A 25 6.83 -6.28 -2.59
C ASP A 25 6.33 -4.99 -3.27
N CYS A 26 5.35 -5.15 -4.18
CA CYS A 26 4.75 -4.06 -4.93
C CYS A 26 3.26 -3.91 -4.57
N PHE A 27 2.88 -2.75 -4.04
CA PHE A 27 1.51 -2.42 -3.67
C PHE A 27 0.78 -1.78 -4.84
N LEU A 28 -0.26 -2.45 -5.33
CA LEU A 28 -1.11 -1.97 -6.40
C LEU A 28 -2.32 -1.25 -5.78
N LEU A 29 -2.35 0.06 -5.95
CA LEU A 29 -3.39 0.92 -5.41
C LEU A 29 -4.40 1.30 -6.48
N PRO A 30 -5.71 1.28 -6.17
CA PRO A 30 -6.76 1.52 -7.16
C PRO A 30 -6.97 3.02 -7.44
N SER A 31 -6.54 3.91 -6.54
CA SER A 31 -6.67 5.36 -6.73
C SER A 31 -5.65 6.15 -5.92
N HIS A 32 -5.50 7.43 -6.27
CA HIS A 32 -4.58 8.35 -5.60
C HIS A 32 -4.92 8.59 -4.12
N ILE A 33 -6.19 8.43 -3.73
CA ILE A 33 -6.60 8.50 -2.32
C ILE A 33 -5.96 7.37 -1.50
N HIS A 34 -5.84 6.17 -2.10
CA HIS A 34 -5.18 5.04 -1.45
C HIS A 34 -3.67 5.24 -1.35
N LEU A 35 -3.07 6.02 -2.27
CA LEU A 35 -1.66 6.42 -2.17
C LEU A 35 -1.43 7.24 -0.90
N HIS A 36 -2.29 8.22 -0.65
CA HIS A 36 -2.18 9.04 0.56
C HIS A 36 -2.34 8.20 1.83
N ALA A 37 -3.32 7.30 1.86
CA ALA A 37 -3.50 6.36 2.98
C ALA A 37 -2.28 5.44 3.18
N PHE A 38 -1.68 4.96 2.08
CA PHE A 38 -0.48 4.14 2.10
C PHE A 38 0.73 4.90 2.63
N GLU A 39 0.91 6.16 2.25
CA GLU A 39 1.99 7.00 2.77
C GLU A 39 1.87 7.24 4.27
N ILE A 40 0.65 7.43 4.79
CA ILE A 40 0.41 7.55 6.24
C ILE A 40 0.76 6.23 6.93
N ALA A 41 0.30 5.10 6.39
CA ALA A 41 0.61 3.77 6.93
C ALA A 41 2.13 3.52 6.94
N ARG A 42 2.85 3.93 5.88
CA ARG A 42 4.30 3.80 5.76
C ARG A 42 5.05 4.69 6.75
N GLN A 43 4.58 5.92 6.96
CA GLN A 43 5.16 6.83 7.96
C GLN A 43 4.96 6.32 9.39
N SER A 44 3.88 5.59 9.63
CA SER A 44 3.62 4.96 10.94
C SER A 44 4.45 3.70 11.18
N MET A 45 5.15 3.16 10.18
CA MET A 45 6.02 2.00 10.36
C MET A 45 7.29 2.39 11.11
N THR A 46 7.63 1.59 12.12
CA THR A 46 8.87 1.71 12.89
C THR A 46 10.08 1.18 12.12
N VAL A 47 9.88 0.24 11.20
CA VAL A 47 10.92 -0.36 10.37
C VAL A 47 10.64 -0.02 8.90
N PRO A 48 11.48 0.80 8.24
CA PRO A 48 11.31 1.08 6.83
C PRO A 48 11.61 -0.19 6.01
N LYS A 49 10.64 -0.61 5.20
CA LYS A 49 10.81 -1.71 4.24
C LYS A 49 10.90 -1.16 2.83
N SER A 50 11.68 -1.83 1.99
CA SER A 50 11.83 -1.48 0.57
C SER A 50 10.64 -2.02 -0.22
N VAL A 51 9.49 -1.37 -0.09
CA VAL A 51 8.27 -1.71 -0.84
C VAL A 51 8.02 -0.70 -1.94
N THR A 52 7.60 -1.19 -3.10
CA THR A 52 7.25 -0.36 -4.26
C THR A 52 5.75 -0.12 -4.23
N VAL A 53 5.31 1.03 -4.71
CA VAL A 53 3.88 1.37 -4.78
C VAL A 53 3.55 1.87 -6.17
N GLU A 54 2.50 1.32 -6.77
CA GLU A 54 2.05 1.67 -8.11
C GLU A 54 0.54 1.91 -8.08
N VAL A 55 0.13 3.06 -8.60
CA VAL A 55 -1.29 3.39 -8.73
C VAL A 55 -1.77 2.88 -10.08
N ILE A 56 -2.47 1.75 -10.05
CA ILE A 56 -3.22 1.27 -11.21
C ILE A 56 -4.50 2.10 -11.29
N LEU A 57 -4.40 3.24 -11.99
CA LEU A 57 -5.57 4.02 -12.37
C LEU A 57 -6.49 3.09 -13.17
N CYS A 58 -7.53 2.60 -12.49
CA CYS A 58 -8.67 2.03 -13.16
C CYS A 58 -9.34 3.22 -13.87
N GLN A 59 -8.90 3.51 -15.09
CA GLN A 59 -9.67 4.34 -16.01
C GLN A 59 -10.97 3.57 -16.25
N GLU A 60 -12.01 3.99 -15.54
CA GLU A 60 -13.41 3.63 -15.79
C GLU A 60 -13.86 4.06 -17.20
#